data_AF-A0A9P0KHY1-F1
#
_entry.id   AF-A0A9P0KHY1-F1
#
_cell.length_a   1.000
_cell.length_b   1.000
_cell.length_c   1.000
_cell.angle_alpha   90.00
_cell.angle_beta   90.00
_cell.angle_gamma   90.00
#
_symmetry.space_group_name_H-M   'P 1'
#
loop_
_entity.id
_entity.type
_entity.pdbx_description
1 polymer ?
#
loop_
_entity_poly.entity_id
_entity_poly.type
_entity_poly.pdbx_seq_one_letter_code
_entity_poly.pdbx_strand_id
1 'polypeptide(L)'
;MDSRKQNGHPGVRRRLNFDDGAPEWENRLQTRISPAKSVELTLEMNEERLKAERKRAAEKWNFDFENEVPLDGDWEWEKVETPSTEARNGVRNETDSNRKARNA
;
A
#
# COMPACT_ATOMS: atom_id res chain seq x y z
N MET A 1 17.36 2.49 -62.16
CA MET A 1 18.20 2.33 -60.95
C MET A 1 17.63 3.22 -59.86
N ASP A 2 17.40 2.62 -58.71
CA ASP A 2 16.39 2.96 -57.72
C ASP A 2 16.58 4.28 -56.97
N SER A 3 15.47 5.00 -56.79
CA SER A 3 15.36 6.13 -55.88
C SER A 3 15.02 5.65 -54.46
N ARG A 4 16.03 5.51 -53.59
CA ARG A 4 15.80 5.26 -52.16
C ARG A 4 15.92 6.58 -51.38
N LYS A 5 14.80 7.27 -51.20
CA LYS A 5 14.72 8.40 -50.25
C LYS A 5 14.94 7.86 -48.84
N GLN A 6 16.03 8.26 -48.21
CA GLN A 6 16.31 7.95 -46.82
C GLN A 6 15.42 8.83 -45.94
N ASN A 7 14.41 8.23 -45.32
CA ASN A 7 13.63 8.85 -44.27
C ASN A 7 14.48 8.87 -42.99
N GLY A 8 15.24 9.93 -42.76
CA GLY A 8 15.95 10.18 -41.50
C GLY A 8 15.34 11.39 -40.81
N HIS A 9 14.53 11.15 -39.77
CA HIS A 9 14.09 12.21 -38.86
C HIS A 9 15.35 12.92 -38.36
N PRO A 10 15.52 14.26 -38.55
CA PRO A 10 16.70 14.94 -38.04
C PRO A 10 16.73 14.69 -36.53
N GLY A 11 17.81 14.07 -36.04
CA GLY A 11 17.93 13.66 -34.66
C GLY A 11 17.74 14.86 -33.75
N VAL A 12 16.54 14.99 -33.17
CA VAL A 12 16.22 16.05 -32.22
C VAL A 12 17.01 15.77 -30.95
N ARG A 13 18.22 16.33 -30.87
CA ARG A 13 19.03 16.34 -29.65
C ARG A 13 18.53 17.48 -28.79
N ARG A 14 17.68 17.19 -27.80
CA ARG A 14 17.29 18.17 -26.79
C ARG A 14 18.52 18.52 -25.95
N ARG A 15 18.85 19.81 -25.82
CA ARG A 15 19.84 20.27 -24.83
C ARG A 15 19.29 19.92 -23.45
N LEU A 16 19.98 19.02 -22.76
CA LEU A 16 19.88 18.93 -21.30
C LEU A 16 20.60 20.17 -20.78
N ASN A 17 19.84 21.14 -20.29
CA ASN A 17 20.42 22.25 -19.55
C ASN A 17 20.87 21.69 -18.21
N PHE A 18 22.13 21.28 -18.14
CA PHE A 18 22.80 20.99 -16.88
C PHE A 18 23.28 22.34 -16.35
N ASP A 19 22.60 22.84 -15.33
CA ASP A 19 22.94 24.07 -14.60
C ASP A 19 22.72 25.39 -15.36
N ASP A 20 21.50 25.92 -15.25
CA ASP A 20 21.27 27.36 -15.18
C ASP A 20 20.11 27.55 -14.19
N GLY A 21 20.48 27.79 -12.92
CA GLY A 21 19.66 28.26 -11.80
C GLY A 21 18.22 27.74 -11.72
N ALA A 22 17.89 27.02 -10.63
CA ALA A 22 16.52 26.60 -10.30
C ALA A 22 15.50 27.69 -10.68
N PRO A 23 14.64 27.43 -11.68
CA PRO A 23 13.82 28.47 -12.27
C PRO A 23 12.84 29.01 -11.22
N GLU A 24 12.56 30.32 -11.27
CA GLU A 24 11.73 31.03 -10.29
C GLU A 24 10.35 30.39 -10.03
N TRP A 25 9.84 29.58 -10.96
CA TRP A 25 8.61 28.82 -10.77
C TRP A 25 8.70 27.77 -9.65
N GLU A 26 9.88 27.26 -9.34
CA GLU A 26 10.12 26.30 -8.26
C GLU A 26 9.86 26.97 -6.89
N ASN A 27 10.25 28.25 -6.74
CA ASN A 27 9.88 29.09 -5.59
C ASN A 27 8.37 29.41 -5.54
N ARG A 28 7.74 29.54 -6.72
CA ARG A 28 6.31 29.82 -6.88
C ARG A 28 5.42 28.62 -6.56
N LEU A 29 5.95 27.40 -6.62
CA LEU A 29 5.26 26.18 -6.18
C LEU A 29 5.47 25.93 -4.69
N GLN A 30 6.66 26.23 -4.16
CA GLN A 30 6.98 26.06 -2.74
C GLN A 30 6.10 26.94 -1.82
N THR A 31 5.59 28.05 -2.33
CA THR A 31 4.80 29.05 -1.57
C THR A 31 3.28 28.93 -1.74
N ARG A 32 2.77 28.05 -2.63
CA ARG A 32 1.31 27.99 -2.91
C ARG A 32 0.53 27.08 -1.97
N ILE A 33 1.17 26.07 -1.40
CA ILE A 33 0.55 25.20 -0.40
C ILE A 33 1.56 25.07 0.74
N SER A 34 1.31 25.82 1.82
CA SER A 34 2.07 25.65 3.06
C SER A 34 2.04 24.17 3.48
N PRO A 35 3.12 23.61 4.04
CA PRO A 35 3.14 22.23 4.54
C PRO A 35 1.93 21.90 5.44
N ALA A 36 1.49 22.85 6.28
CA ALA A 36 0.29 22.69 7.11
C ALA A 36 -0.99 22.50 6.29
N LYS A 37 -1.14 23.26 5.19
CA LYS A 37 -2.28 23.18 4.27
C LYS A 37 -2.22 21.94 3.38
N SER A 38 -1.01 21.46 3.06
CA SER A 38 -0.81 20.18 2.38
C SER A 38 -1.24 19.01 3.27
N VAL A 39 -0.89 19.04 4.55
CA VAL A 39 -1.26 18.00 5.52
C VAL A 39 -2.77 17.97 5.74
N GLU A 40 -3.40 19.13 5.96
CA GLU A 40 -4.85 19.25 6.13
C GLU A 40 -5.62 18.69 4.93
N LEU A 41 -5.23 19.09 3.71
CA LEU A 41 -5.84 18.60 2.47
C LEU A 41 -5.66 17.07 2.30
N THR A 42 -4.50 16.52 2.67
CA THR A 42 -4.28 15.06 2.59
C THR A 42 -5.12 14.29 3.62
N LEU A 43 -5.32 14.82 4.82
CA LEU A 43 -6.11 14.16 5.86
C LEU A 43 -7.59 14.13 5.45
N GLU A 44 -8.13 15.26 5.01
CA GLU A 44 -9.53 15.37 4.60
C GLU A 44 -9.85 14.44 3.42
N MET A 45 -9.00 14.46 2.37
CA MET A 45 -9.16 13.56 1.23
C MET A 45 -9.06 12.07 1.62
N ASN A 46 -8.21 11.73 2.59
CA ASN A 46 -8.06 10.35 3.04
C ASN A 46 -9.26 9.89 3.88
N GLU A 47 -9.80 10.76 4.74
CA GLU A 47 -10.96 10.45 5.56
C GLU A 47 -12.22 10.19 4.73
N GLU A 48 -12.50 11.04 3.73
CA GLU A 48 -13.66 10.86 2.85
C GLU A 48 -13.56 9.56 2.05
N ARG A 49 -12.36 9.27 1.51
CA ARG A 49 -12.11 8.03 0.79
C ARG A 49 -12.29 6.81 1.67
N LEU A 50 -11.78 6.84 2.90
CA LEU A 50 -11.92 5.74 3.86
C LEU A 50 -13.39 5.52 4.25
N LYS A 51 -14.16 6.60 4.47
CA LYS A 51 -15.60 6.53 4.73
C LYS A 51 -16.34 5.88 3.56
N ALA A 52 -16.03 6.26 2.33
CA ALA A 52 -16.64 5.69 1.14
C ALA A 52 -16.29 4.20 0.96
N GLU A 53 -15.04 3.82 1.21
CA GLU A 53 -14.59 2.42 1.13
C GLU A 53 -15.27 1.55 2.20
N ARG A 54 -15.37 2.04 3.43
CA ARG A 54 -16.11 1.34 4.50
C ARG A 54 -17.58 1.13 4.13
N LYS A 55 -18.25 2.16 3.60
CA LYS A 55 -19.64 2.04 3.16
C LYS A 55 -19.79 0.98 2.06
N ARG A 56 -18.94 1.03 1.03
CA ARG A 56 -18.95 0.03 -0.05
C ARG A 56 -18.68 -1.38 0.46
N ALA A 57 -17.78 -1.53 1.42
CA ALA A 57 -17.49 -2.83 2.03
C ALA A 57 -18.70 -3.33 2.82
N ALA A 58 -19.32 -2.49 3.64
CA ALA A 58 -20.49 -2.86 4.42
C ALA A 58 -21.66 -3.29 3.53
N GLU A 59 -21.92 -2.57 2.43
CA GLU A 59 -22.94 -2.93 1.43
C GLU A 59 -22.62 -4.24 0.72
N LYS A 60 -21.35 -4.46 0.35
CA LYS A 60 -20.93 -5.68 -0.37
C LYS A 60 -21.04 -6.94 0.48
N TRP A 61 -20.75 -6.81 1.78
CA TRP A 61 -20.59 -7.94 2.69
C TRP A 61 -21.75 -8.07 3.69
N ASN A 62 -22.73 -7.16 3.64
CA ASN A 62 -23.78 -6.99 4.65
C ASN A 62 -23.24 -7.19 6.08
N PHE A 63 -22.17 -6.47 6.40
CA PHE A 63 -21.50 -6.54 7.69
C PHE A 63 -21.18 -5.16 8.21
N ASP A 64 -21.52 -4.91 9.47
CA ASP A 64 -21.19 -3.68 10.18
C ASP A 64 -19.83 -3.83 10.87
N PHE A 65 -18.82 -3.18 10.30
CA PHE A 65 -17.45 -3.18 10.82
C PHE A 65 -17.26 -2.32 12.07
N GLU A 66 -18.19 -1.42 12.40
CA GLU A 66 -18.06 -0.56 13.59
C GLU A 66 -18.55 -1.28 14.85
N ASN A 67 -19.65 -2.03 14.73
CA ASN A 67 -20.22 -2.82 15.82
C ASN A 67 -19.79 -4.30 15.79
N GLU A 68 -19.05 -4.71 14.76
CA GLU A 68 -18.66 -6.10 14.49
C GLU A 68 -19.85 -7.07 14.44
N VAL A 69 -20.95 -6.64 13.82
CA VAL A 69 -22.17 -7.44 13.70
C VAL A 69 -22.54 -7.70 12.23
N PRO A 70 -23.01 -8.92 11.91
CA PRO A 70 -23.64 -9.18 10.62
C PRO A 70 -24.91 -8.34 10.46
N LEU A 71 -25.14 -7.88 9.24
CA LEU A 71 -26.39 -7.24 8.81
C LEU A 71 -27.18 -8.22 7.95
N ASP A 72 -28.48 -7.95 7.79
CA ASP A 72 -29.31 -8.72 6.86
C ASP A 72 -28.85 -8.50 5.42
N GLY A 73 -28.64 -9.60 4.67
CA GLY A 73 -28.22 -9.54 3.27
C GLY A 73 -27.83 -10.89 2.70
N ASP A 74 -27.03 -10.86 1.64
CA ASP A 74 -26.68 -12.04 0.85
C ASP A 74 -25.69 -13.00 1.54
N TRP A 75 -24.91 -12.50 2.50
CA TRP A 75 -23.92 -13.29 3.24
C TRP A 75 -24.42 -13.64 4.64
N GLU A 76 -24.39 -14.93 4.97
CA GLU A 76 -24.61 -15.40 6.35
C GLU A 76 -23.26 -15.52 7.06
N TRP A 77 -23.13 -14.84 8.20
CA TRP A 77 -21.89 -14.80 8.98
C TRP A 77 -22.03 -15.63 10.26
N GLU A 78 -21.01 -16.45 10.54
CA GLU A 78 -20.92 -17.25 11.77
C GLU A 78 -19.67 -16.87 12.56
N LYS A 79 -19.81 -16.75 13.89
CA LYS A 79 -18.67 -16.55 14.78
C LYS A 79 -18.03 -17.88 15.12
N VAL A 80 -16.81 -18.09 14.66
CA VAL A 80 -16.02 -19.30 14.95
C VAL A 80 -15.05 -19.07 16.10
N GLU A 81 -14.86 -20.08 16.95
CA GLU A 81 -13.84 -20.03 17.99
C GLU A 81 -12.44 -20.11 17.35
N THR A 82 -11.59 -19.12 17.64
CA THR A 82 -10.17 -19.20 17.26
C THR A 82 -9.45 -20.11 18.23
N PRO A 83 -8.67 -21.12 17.78
CA PRO A 83 -7.85 -21.90 18.70
C PRO A 83 -6.88 -20.95 19.41
N SER A 84 -6.96 -20.90 20.74
CA SER A 84 -6.07 -20.07 21.56
C SER A 84 -4.61 -20.30 21.14
N THR A 85 -3.92 -19.23 20.77
CA THR A 85 -2.51 -19.25 20.38
C THR A 85 -1.59 -19.79 21.47
N GLU A 86 -2.08 -19.95 22.71
CA GLU A 86 -1.37 -20.62 23.80
C GLU A 86 -1.17 -22.12 23.55
N ALA A 87 -2.01 -22.76 22.72
CA ALA A 87 -1.89 -24.18 22.40
C ALA A 87 -0.81 -24.50 21.33
N ARG A 88 -0.30 -23.50 20.58
CA ARG A 88 0.63 -23.73 19.47
C ARG A 88 2.12 -23.72 19.85
N ASN A 89 2.47 -23.21 21.03
CA ASN A 89 3.88 -23.02 21.44
C ASN A 89 4.42 -24.10 22.40
N GLY A 90 3.63 -25.12 22.75
CA GLY A 90 3.98 -26.09 23.81
C GLY A 90 4.66 -27.39 23.38
N VAL A 91 4.90 -27.65 22.09
CA VAL A 91 5.43 -28.95 21.62
C VAL A 91 6.57 -28.76 20.63
N ARG A 92 7.77 -28.43 21.14
CA ARG A 92 9.08 -28.66 20.51
C ARG A 92 10.12 -28.11 21.46
N ASN A 93 10.62 -28.93 22.38
CA ASN A 93 11.98 -28.89 22.93
C ASN A 93 12.10 -29.95 24.05
N GLU A 94 11.97 -31.22 23.69
CA GLU A 94 12.54 -32.28 24.51
C GLU A 94 12.99 -33.41 23.62
N THR A 95 14.14 -33.98 23.96
CA THR A 95 14.85 -35.09 23.30
C THR A 95 15.68 -34.75 22.05
N ASP A 96 16.88 -34.17 22.24
CA ASP A 96 18.10 -34.74 21.63
C ASP A 96 19.40 -34.19 22.27
N SER A 97 19.68 -34.53 23.54
CA SER A 97 21.02 -34.29 24.11
C SER A 97 21.56 -35.45 24.95
N ASN A 98 20.88 -36.60 25.00
CA ASN A 98 21.37 -37.79 25.71
C ASN A 98 22.31 -38.69 24.87
N ARG A 99 23.00 -38.15 23.87
CA ARG A 99 23.96 -38.90 23.03
C ARG A 99 25.44 -38.69 23.36
N LYS A 100 25.78 -38.15 24.54
CA LYS A 100 27.18 -37.93 24.95
C LYS A 100 27.64 -38.70 26.20
N ALA A 101 27.09 -39.90 26.43
CA ALA A 101 27.55 -40.78 27.53
C ALA A 101 27.71 -42.26 27.13
N ARG A 102 27.83 -42.57 25.83
CA ARG A 102 28.09 -43.93 25.34
C ARG A 102 28.97 -43.88 24.10
N ASN A 103 30.25 -43.62 24.27
CA ASN A 103 31.35 -44.28 23.55
C ASN A 103 32.66 -43.54 23.82
N ALA A 104 33.62 -44.31 24.33
CA ALA A 104 35.06 -44.08 24.43
C ALA A 104 35.55 -43.03 25.43
#